data_AF-A0A5E4LHJ6-F1
#
_entry.id   AF-A0A5E4LHJ6-F1
#
_cell.length_a   1.000
_cell.length_b   1.000
_cell.length_c   1.000
_cell.angle_alpha   90.00
_cell.angle_beta   90.00
_cell.angle_gamma   90.00
#
_symmetry.space_group_name_H-M   'P 1'
#
loop_
_entity.id
_entity.type
_entity.pdbx_description
1 polymer ?
#
loop_
_entity_poly.entity_id
_entity_poly.type
_entity_poly.pdbx_seq_one_letter_code
_entity_poly.pdbx_strand_id
1 'polypeptide(L)'
;MAFSKKQIFSLLVFVVMAGSMFVLLVRDSSNPNPVPSVQPSQGPATNVSYSAKGVQAKVLQVFPNATLIGSTDALDVSEVDAKLGGVPGILAVSGSEFIETQGNVANFRTSVRFASLEKLQESLKQIKDTNAFKIFEVFPLALISVPKDIEFTNETAGLSQSYSPPGQQAQSVVTIDTQKGDQIEVTLNAGFQGQSITSLSGIIERNLTSSPQVFFVTDSFKVAGMENGFMVQGSAPASKRAGLEAAKAVLESSADYNASLGVAAMGGEAKILLAEPGKANKGDLNSAMALVPGLKSYNIDLNKGIVSIAAQDENNYPAALQSAKSGIEALGLAVVSVEEPKYALSGTVELLSSTKEGFLALTSKASLDSGIELSVKQSVRIDANSIFVPDQNIALPLEGSSFPAYVGTSHAVGDDVNLSLMIVGNARTGIMQLQAMEAAAGSG
;
A
#
# COMPACT_ATOMS: atom_id res chain seq x y z
N MET A 1 -22.12 2.33 15.15
CA MET A 1 -20.82 2.67 14.55
C MET A 1 -20.52 1.60 13.51
N ALA A 2 -20.17 1.97 12.28
CA ALA A 2 -19.87 0.99 11.23
C ALA A 2 -18.51 0.33 11.49
N PHE A 3 -18.42 -0.98 11.30
CA PHE A 3 -17.17 -1.73 11.48
C PHE A 3 -16.12 -1.30 10.44
N SER A 4 -14.86 -1.21 10.86
CA SER A 4 -13.72 -1.06 9.96
C SER A 4 -13.48 -2.37 9.19
N LYS A 5 -12.85 -2.31 8.00
CA LYS A 5 -12.50 -3.48 7.19
C LYS A 5 -11.76 -4.58 7.97
N LYS A 6 -10.96 -4.19 8.98
CA LYS A 6 -10.26 -5.13 9.87
C LYS A 6 -11.22 -5.93 10.76
N GLN A 7 -12.31 -5.32 11.23
CA GLN A 7 -13.30 -6.00 12.07
C GLN A 7 -14.22 -6.92 11.25
N ILE A 8 -14.52 -6.58 9.99
CA ILE A 8 -15.23 -7.48 9.05
C ILE A 8 -14.37 -8.71 8.73
N PHE A 9 -13.07 -8.51 8.51
CA PHE A 9 -12.12 -9.62 8.32
C PHE A 9 -11.98 -10.49 9.58
N SER A 10 -11.89 -9.89 10.78
CA SER A 10 -11.89 -10.65 12.04
C SER A 10 -13.19 -11.42 12.27
N LEU A 11 -14.35 -10.89 11.87
CA LEU A 11 -15.63 -11.59 11.92
C LEU A 11 -15.66 -12.79 10.96
N LEU A 12 -15.13 -12.63 9.75
CA LEU A 12 -15.01 -13.72 8.77
C LEU A 12 -14.08 -14.84 9.28
N VAL A 13 -12.96 -14.50 9.94
CA VAL A 13 -12.07 -15.47 10.58
C VAL A 13 -12.76 -16.19 11.75
N PHE A 14 -13.49 -15.47 12.62
CA PHE A 14 -14.22 -16.06 13.75
C PHE A 14 -15.33 -17.01 13.29
N VAL A 15 -16.02 -16.66 12.20
CA VAL A 15 -17.11 -17.43 11.60
C VAL A 15 -16.63 -18.74 10.97
N VAL A 16 -15.49 -18.75 10.29
CA VAL A 16 -14.90 -19.98 9.74
C VAL A 16 -14.46 -20.92 10.86
N MET A 17 -13.96 -20.38 11.98
CA MET A 17 -13.59 -21.19 13.15
C MET A 17 -14.82 -21.71 13.93
N ALA A 18 -15.91 -20.93 14.04
CA ALA A 18 -17.14 -21.37 14.72
C ALA A 18 -17.96 -22.37 13.91
N GLY A 19 -17.94 -22.28 12.57
CA GLY A 19 -18.63 -23.20 11.66
C GLY A 19 -18.15 -24.66 11.75
N SER A 20 -16.92 -24.89 12.22
CA SER A 20 -16.38 -26.24 12.46
C SER A 20 -16.92 -26.95 13.72
N MET A 21 -17.81 -26.34 14.51
CA MET A 21 -18.38 -26.96 15.72
C MET A 21 -19.86 -27.39 15.63
N PHE A 22 -20.60 -27.10 14.54
CA PHE A 22 -22.06 -27.32 14.48
C PHE A 22 -22.54 -28.27 13.37
N VAL A 23 -22.07 -29.52 13.40
CA VAL A 23 -22.77 -30.65 12.75
C VAL A 23 -23.00 -31.72 13.80
N LEU A 24 -24.02 -31.56 14.64
CA LEU A 24 -24.60 -32.64 15.45
C LEU A 24 -25.94 -32.15 16.02
N LEU A 25 -27.03 -32.71 15.49
CA LEU A 25 -28.29 -33.08 16.17
C LEU A 25 -29.47 -32.97 15.19
N VAL A 26 -29.98 -34.10 14.71
CA VAL A 26 -31.39 -34.57 14.87
C VAL A 26 -31.44 -36.02 14.36
N ARG A 27 -31.68 -36.97 15.27
CA ARG A 27 -32.56 -38.13 15.04
C ARG A 27 -32.83 -38.80 16.38
N ASP A 28 -34.07 -38.65 16.82
CA ASP A 28 -34.65 -39.36 17.94
C ASP A 28 -35.47 -40.53 17.38
N SER A 29 -35.27 -41.73 17.91
CA SER A 29 -36.24 -42.82 17.83
C SER A 29 -35.90 -43.87 18.88
N SER A 30 -36.84 -43.98 19.82
CA SER A 30 -36.92 -44.83 20.99
C SER A 30 -37.16 -46.31 20.67
N ASN A 31 -36.41 -47.20 21.32
CA ASN A 31 -36.92 -48.45 21.90
C ASN A 31 -35.91 -49.11 22.88
N PRO A 32 -36.34 -49.83 23.93
CA PRO A 32 -35.51 -50.15 25.09
C PRO A 32 -34.92 -51.58 25.15
N ASN A 33 -33.66 -51.63 25.62
CA ASN A 33 -32.90 -52.71 26.31
C ASN A 33 -32.49 -54.01 25.59
N PRO A 34 -31.40 -54.74 26.04
CA PRO A 34 -30.46 -54.49 27.15
C PRO A 34 -28.95 -54.50 26.79
N VAL A 35 -28.10 -53.96 27.68
CA VAL A 35 -26.61 -53.99 27.69
C VAL A 35 -26.19 -54.86 28.91
N PRO A 36 -24.98 -55.49 29.04
CA PRO A 36 -23.71 -55.08 28.42
C PRO A 36 -22.67 -56.16 28.02
N SER A 37 -21.88 -55.86 26.99
CA SER A 37 -20.43 -56.08 27.05
C SER A 37 -19.74 -54.76 26.70
N VAL A 38 -18.96 -54.26 27.64
CA VAL A 38 -18.29 -52.95 27.51
C VAL A 38 -17.05 -53.16 26.65
N GLN A 39 -17.14 -52.85 25.35
CA GLN A 39 -15.96 -52.44 24.60
C GLN A 39 -15.50 -51.08 25.17
N PRO A 40 -14.19 -50.83 25.31
CA PRO A 40 -13.70 -49.51 25.70
C PRO A 40 -14.25 -48.50 24.70
N SER A 41 -15.05 -47.55 25.17
CA SER A 41 -15.45 -46.41 24.36
C SER A 41 -14.17 -45.69 23.96
N GLN A 42 -13.85 -45.69 22.65
CA GLN A 42 -12.94 -44.70 22.11
C GLN A 42 -13.56 -43.35 22.46
N GLY A 43 -12.91 -42.59 23.34
CA GLY A 43 -13.35 -41.25 23.70
C GLY A 43 -13.54 -40.41 22.43
N PRO A 44 -14.39 -39.36 22.47
CA PRO A 44 -14.57 -38.48 21.33
C PRO A 44 -13.21 -37.94 20.94
N ALA A 45 -12.74 -38.30 19.75
CA ALA A 45 -11.42 -37.93 19.31
C ALA A 45 -11.40 -36.41 19.06
N THR A 46 -10.51 -35.73 19.78
CA THR A 46 -10.43 -34.27 19.82
C THR A 46 -10.03 -33.73 18.46
N ASN A 47 -10.88 -32.88 17.87
CA ASN A 47 -10.54 -32.11 16.68
C ASN A 47 -9.73 -30.88 17.11
N VAL A 48 -8.54 -30.71 16.55
CA VAL A 48 -7.65 -29.58 16.83
C VAL A 48 -7.54 -28.73 15.57
N SER A 49 -7.74 -27.42 15.70
CA SER A 49 -7.64 -26.47 14.58
C SER A 49 -6.22 -25.95 14.43
N TYR A 50 -5.74 -25.82 13.19
CA TYR A 50 -4.44 -25.28 12.84
C TYR A 50 -4.58 -24.31 11.67
N SER A 51 -3.59 -23.44 11.47
CA SER A 51 -3.52 -22.51 10.36
C SER A 51 -2.16 -22.51 9.67
N ALA A 52 -2.14 -22.28 8.36
CA ALA A 52 -0.94 -22.00 7.57
C ALA A 52 -1.14 -20.65 6.88
N LYS A 53 -0.33 -19.65 7.23
CA LYS A 53 -0.44 -18.27 6.71
C LYS A 53 0.49 -18.05 5.52
N GLY A 54 0.18 -17.09 4.66
CA GLY A 54 1.07 -16.69 3.56
C GLY A 54 1.27 -17.77 2.49
N VAL A 55 0.34 -18.72 2.35
CA VAL A 55 0.46 -19.81 1.37
C VAL A 55 0.20 -19.25 -0.02
N GLN A 56 1.21 -19.31 -0.90
CA GLN A 56 1.05 -18.93 -2.29
C GLN A 56 0.24 -19.98 -3.05
N ALA A 57 -0.81 -19.54 -3.72
CA ALA A 57 -1.76 -20.38 -4.43
C ALA A 57 -2.12 -19.79 -5.79
N LYS A 58 -2.66 -20.62 -6.68
CA LYS A 58 -3.20 -20.19 -7.97
C LYS A 58 -4.67 -20.54 -8.07
N VAL A 59 -5.49 -19.62 -8.54
CA VAL A 59 -6.94 -19.82 -8.69
C VAL A 59 -7.21 -20.72 -9.89
N LEU A 60 -7.76 -21.90 -9.65
CA LEU A 60 -8.12 -22.86 -10.70
C LEU A 60 -9.51 -22.60 -11.26
N GLN A 61 -10.44 -22.21 -10.38
CA GLN A 61 -11.83 -21.92 -10.73
C GLN A 61 -12.46 -21.04 -9.64
N VAL A 62 -13.30 -20.09 -10.05
CA VAL A 62 -14.20 -19.36 -9.14
C VAL A 62 -15.61 -19.92 -9.33
N PHE A 63 -16.33 -20.14 -8.24
CA PHE A 63 -17.69 -20.69 -8.27
C PHE A 63 -18.72 -19.57 -8.16
N PRO A 64 -19.95 -19.75 -8.70
CA PRO A 64 -21.05 -18.81 -8.52
C PRO A 64 -21.67 -18.87 -7.11
N ASN A 65 -21.01 -19.52 -6.15
CA ASN A 65 -21.42 -19.55 -4.74
C ASN A 65 -20.57 -18.52 -3.99
N ALA A 66 -21.20 -17.72 -3.13
CA ALA A 66 -20.50 -16.74 -2.31
C ALA A 66 -21.10 -16.64 -0.92
N THR A 67 -20.28 -16.25 0.04
CA THR A 67 -20.74 -15.82 1.36
C THR A 67 -20.99 -14.32 1.30
N LEU A 68 -22.22 -13.92 1.64
CA LEU A 68 -22.57 -12.51 1.86
C LEU A 68 -22.54 -12.23 3.36
N ILE A 69 -21.83 -11.19 3.74
CA ILE A 69 -21.82 -10.67 5.12
C ILE A 69 -22.26 -9.22 5.05
N GLY A 70 -23.20 -8.84 5.90
CA GLY A 70 -23.70 -7.47 5.91
C GLY A 70 -24.30 -7.06 7.24
N SER A 71 -24.69 -5.79 7.31
CA SER A 71 -25.43 -5.21 8.43
C SER A 71 -26.84 -4.89 7.99
N THR A 72 -27.83 -5.31 8.76
CA THR A 72 -29.25 -5.12 8.47
C THR A 72 -30.00 -4.63 9.72
N ASP A 73 -31.10 -3.92 9.54
CA ASP A 73 -32.06 -3.60 10.59
C ASP A 73 -33.33 -4.47 10.52
N ALA A 74 -33.36 -5.45 9.61
CA ALA A 74 -34.38 -6.48 9.60
C ALA A 74 -34.32 -7.28 10.91
N LEU A 75 -35.50 -7.61 11.44
CA LEU A 75 -35.66 -8.37 12.68
C LEU A 75 -35.83 -9.87 12.44
N ASP A 76 -36.06 -10.27 11.19
CA ASP A 76 -36.30 -11.65 10.77
C ASP A 76 -35.37 -12.03 9.61
N VAL A 77 -34.73 -13.19 9.74
CA VAL A 77 -33.91 -13.82 8.70
C VAL A 77 -34.72 -14.01 7.42
N SER A 78 -35.99 -14.40 7.54
CA SER A 78 -36.89 -14.67 6.42
C SER A 78 -37.16 -13.42 5.57
N GLU A 79 -37.16 -12.24 6.19
CA GLU A 79 -37.33 -10.96 5.48
C GLU A 79 -36.12 -10.67 4.59
N VAL A 80 -34.91 -10.87 5.12
CA VAL A 80 -33.65 -10.68 4.38
C VAL A 80 -33.54 -11.71 3.25
N ASP A 81 -33.87 -12.97 3.53
CA ASP A 81 -33.86 -14.05 2.54
C ASP A 81 -34.86 -13.80 1.41
N ALA A 82 -36.06 -13.31 1.70
CA ALA A 82 -37.05 -12.97 0.69
C ALA A 82 -36.59 -11.80 -0.20
N LYS A 83 -35.99 -10.76 0.40
CA LYS A 83 -35.42 -9.62 -0.34
C LYS A 83 -34.29 -10.08 -1.26
N LEU A 84 -33.39 -10.94 -0.77
CA LEU A 84 -32.29 -11.51 -1.57
C LEU A 84 -32.80 -12.45 -2.66
N GLY A 85 -33.75 -13.35 -2.34
CA GLY A 85 -34.33 -14.27 -3.32
C GLY A 85 -35.12 -13.57 -4.43
N GLY A 86 -35.58 -12.33 -4.18
CA GLY A 86 -36.22 -11.48 -5.18
C GLY A 86 -35.26 -10.79 -6.16
N VAL A 87 -33.94 -10.87 -5.95
CA VAL A 87 -32.95 -10.21 -6.82
C VAL A 87 -32.70 -11.05 -8.08
N PRO A 88 -32.93 -10.50 -9.29
CA PRO A 88 -32.54 -11.13 -10.55
C PRO A 88 -31.09 -11.61 -10.56
N GLY A 89 -30.89 -12.90 -10.83
CA GLY A 89 -29.55 -13.51 -10.89
C GLY A 89 -29.15 -14.27 -9.63
N ILE A 90 -29.92 -14.18 -8.53
CA ILE A 90 -29.80 -15.07 -7.37
C ILE A 90 -30.69 -16.30 -7.57
N LEU A 91 -30.11 -17.50 -7.46
CA LEU A 91 -30.81 -18.78 -7.58
C LEU A 91 -31.22 -19.36 -6.23
N ALA A 92 -30.40 -19.16 -5.20
CA ALA A 92 -30.67 -19.67 -3.87
C ALA A 92 -29.98 -18.82 -2.80
N VAL A 93 -30.62 -18.75 -1.64
CA VAL A 93 -30.13 -18.16 -0.39
C VAL A 93 -30.24 -19.25 0.68
N SER A 94 -29.18 -19.49 1.44
CA SER A 94 -29.17 -20.56 2.45
C SER A 94 -28.17 -20.29 3.58
N GLY A 95 -28.38 -20.96 4.72
CA GLY A 95 -27.48 -20.83 5.87
C GLY A 95 -27.46 -19.41 6.45
N SER A 96 -28.60 -18.73 6.36
CA SER A 96 -28.79 -17.37 6.83
C SER A 96 -28.88 -17.31 8.35
N GLU A 97 -28.09 -16.43 8.97
CA GLU A 97 -28.06 -16.28 10.42
C GLU A 97 -27.66 -14.85 10.84
N PHE A 98 -28.14 -14.44 12.01
CA PHE A 98 -27.61 -13.28 12.71
C PHE A 98 -26.40 -13.71 13.54
N ILE A 99 -25.24 -13.07 13.33
CA ILE A 99 -24.00 -13.38 14.05
C ILE A 99 -23.93 -12.61 15.37
N GLU A 100 -24.29 -11.32 15.34
CA GLU A 100 -24.18 -10.43 16.50
C GLU A 100 -25.18 -9.27 16.34
N THR A 101 -25.80 -8.85 17.44
CA THR A 101 -26.79 -7.76 17.44
C THR A 101 -26.29 -6.59 18.26
N GLN A 102 -26.17 -5.41 17.65
CA GLN A 102 -25.78 -4.17 18.33
C GLN A 102 -26.89 -3.12 18.19
N GLY A 103 -27.80 -3.07 19.17
CA GLY A 103 -28.99 -2.21 19.12
C GLY A 103 -29.97 -2.67 18.03
N ASN A 104 -30.43 -1.75 17.18
CA ASN A 104 -31.35 -2.05 16.07
C ASN A 104 -30.65 -2.50 14.78
N VAL A 105 -29.35 -2.85 14.84
CA VAL A 105 -28.59 -3.33 13.68
C VAL A 105 -27.98 -4.68 14.03
N ALA A 106 -28.25 -5.68 13.18
CA ALA A 106 -27.73 -7.02 13.29
C ALA A 106 -26.68 -7.27 12.19
N ASN A 107 -25.59 -7.93 12.56
CA ASN A 107 -24.66 -8.55 11.62
C ASN A 107 -25.30 -9.83 11.09
N PHE A 108 -25.35 -9.95 9.77
CA PHE A 108 -26.02 -11.03 9.07
C PHE A 108 -25.05 -11.73 8.13
N ARG A 109 -25.13 -13.06 8.08
CA ARG A 109 -24.38 -13.89 7.14
C ARG A 109 -25.33 -14.79 6.40
N THR A 110 -25.11 -14.97 5.10
CA THR A 110 -25.80 -15.97 4.31
C THR A 110 -24.92 -16.49 3.18
N SER A 111 -25.24 -17.68 2.68
CA SER A 111 -24.67 -18.23 1.46
C SER A 111 -25.61 -17.95 0.29
N VAL A 112 -25.07 -17.34 -0.77
CA VAL A 112 -25.81 -16.98 -1.97
C VAL A 112 -25.26 -17.77 -3.14
N ARG A 113 -26.14 -18.41 -3.91
CA ARG A 113 -25.81 -19.01 -5.20
C ARG A 113 -26.35 -18.13 -6.31
N PHE A 114 -25.44 -17.60 -7.13
CA PHE A 114 -25.78 -16.84 -8.33
C PHE A 114 -26.01 -17.77 -9.52
N ALA A 115 -26.71 -17.26 -10.54
CA ALA A 115 -26.94 -17.97 -11.79
C ALA A 115 -25.63 -18.23 -12.55
N SER A 116 -24.71 -17.27 -12.50
CA SER A 116 -23.37 -17.35 -13.07
C SER A 116 -22.45 -16.31 -12.42
N LEU A 117 -21.15 -16.36 -12.73
CA LEU A 117 -20.19 -15.35 -12.27
C LEU A 117 -20.46 -13.97 -12.89
N GLU A 118 -20.91 -13.93 -14.14
CA GLU A 118 -21.22 -12.68 -14.84
C GLU A 118 -22.42 -11.98 -14.20
N LYS A 119 -23.41 -12.77 -13.74
CA LYS A 119 -24.59 -12.25 -13.04
C LYS A 119 -24.30 -11.77 -11.62
N LEU A 120 -23.18 -12.16 -11.03
CA LEU A 120 -22.80 -11.74 -9.68
C LEU A 120 -22.69 -10.22 -9.59
N GLN A 121 -21.97 -9.55 -10.50
CA GLN A 121 -21.79 -8.08 -10.46
C GLN A 121 -23.11 -7.31 -10.65
N GLU A 122 -23.98 -7.79 -11.55
CA GLU A 122 -25.31 -7.21 -11.78
C GLU A 122 -26.20 -7.36 -10.53
N SER A 123 -26.22 -8.57 -9.95
CA SER A 123 -27.00 -8.87 -8.74
C SER A 123 -26.56 -8.00 -7.57
N LEU A 124 -25.26 -7.74 -7.40
CA LEU A 124 -24.77 -6.91 -6.29
C LEU A 124 -25.20 -5.44 -6.40
N LYS A 125 -25.34 -4.91 -7.61
CA LYS A 125 -25.93 -3.57 -7.78
C LYS A 125 -27.38 -3.58 -7.29
N GLN A 126 -28.15 -4.59 -7.67
CA GLN A 126 -29.55 -4.72 -7.30
C GLN A 126 -29.76 -5.03 -5.82
N ILE A 127 -28.87 -5.78 -5.16
CA ILE A 127 -28.91 -6.01 -3.71
C ILE A 127 -28.84 -4.67 -2.95
N LYS A 128 -28.05 -3.69 -3.42
CA LYS A 128 -28.01 -2.35 -2.83
C LYS A 128 -29.38 -1.67 -2.87
N ASP A 129 -30.13 -1.88 -3.96
CA ASP A 129 -31.45 -1.26 -4.16
C ASP A 129 -32.56 -1.93 -3.33
N THR A 130 -32.35 -3.16 -2.83
CA THR A 130 -33.33 -3.86 -1.98
C THR A 130 -33.47 -3.27 -0.58
N ASN A 131 -32.53 -2.43 -0.14
CA ASN A 131 -32.39 -1.97 1.24
C ASN A 131 -32.36 -3.12 2.28
N ALA A 132 -32.00 -4.34 1.87
CA ALA A 132 -31.84 -5.47 2.79
C ALA A 132 -30.63 -5.27 3.72
N PHE A 133 -29.65 -4.49 3.28
CA PHE A 133 -28.40 -4.22 4.00
C PHE A 133 -28.05 -2.74 3.95
N LYS A 134 -27.50 -2.22 5.05
CA LYS A 134 -26.87 -0.88 5.09
C LYS A 134 -25.48 -0.90 4.45
N ILE A 135 -24.72 -1.95 4.76
CA ILE A 135 -23.40 -2.24 4.21
C ILE A 135 -23.33 -3.76 4.06
N PHE A 136 -22.78 -4.24 2.95
CA PHE A 136 -22.50 -5.66 2.76
C PHE A 136 -21.23 -5.87 1.93
N GLU A 137 -20.61 -7.03 2.13
CA GLU A 137 -19.49 -7.55 1.35
C GLU A 137 -19.83 -8.97 0.89
N VAL A 138 -19.32 -9.36 -0.27
CA VAL A 138 -19.55 -10.67 -0.86
C VAL A 138 -18.22 -11.31 -1.19
N PHE A 139 -18.08 -12.56 -0.77
CA PHE A 139 -16.85 -13.34 -0.91
C PHE A 139 -17.14 -14.64 -1.67
N PRO A 140 -16.82 -14.69 -2.97
CA PRO A 140 -16.97 -15.91 -3.76
C PRO A 140 -16.13 -17.06 -3.22
N LEU A 141 -16.59 -18.29 -3.46
CA LEU A 141 -15.81 -19.49 -3.23
C LEU A 141 -14.97 -19.80 -4.47
N ALA A 142 -13.71 -20.19 -4.29
CA ALA A 142 -12.82 -20.60 -5.36
C ALA A 142 -12.12 -21.93 -5.04
N LEU A 143 -11.81 -22.69 -6.09
CA LEU A 143 -10.87 -23.80 -6.03
C LEU A 143 -9.48 -23.26 -6.36
N ILE A 144 -8.52 -23.54 -5.48
CA ILE A 144 -7.15 -23.03 -5.59
C ILE A 144 -6.17 -24.20 -5.60
N SER A 145 -5.06 -24.05 -6.32
CA SER A 145 -3.92 -24.95 -6.19
C SER A 145 -3.02 -24.47 -5.08
N VAL A 146 -2.57 -25.38 -4.22
CA VAL A 146 -1.71 -25.11 -3.07
C VAL A 146 -0.43 -25.94 -3.18
N PRO A 147 0.65 -25.59 -2.46
CA PRO A 147 1.89 -26.38 -2.46
C PRO A 147 1.66 -27.84 -2.05
N LYS A 148 2.56 -28.72 -2.49
CA LYS A 148 2.51 -30.15 -2.17
C LYS A 148 2.55 -30.41 -0.66
N ASP A 149 3.43 -29.70 0.05
CA ASP A 149 3.65 -29.89 1.47
C ASP A 149 3.40 -28.57 2.19
N ILE A 150 2.45 -28.58 3.12
CA ILE A 150 2.02 -27.39 3.87
C ILE A 150 2.21 -27.67 5.35
N GLU A 151 2.92 -26.78 6.04
CA GLU A 151 3.05 -26.83 7.49
C GLU A 151 1.94 -26.00 8.13
N PHE A 152 1.08 -26.68 8.88
CA PHE A 152 0.02 -26.06 9.68
C PHE A 152 0.49 -25.91 11.12
N THR A 153 0.25 -24.75 11.72
CA THR A 153 0.64 -24.47 13.11
C THR A 153 -0.58 -24.11 13.95
N ASN A 154 -0.57 -24.54 15.21
CA ASN A 154 -1.49 -24.08 16.24
C ASN A 154 -0.68 -23.26 17.24
N GLU A 155 -0.74 -21.94 17.11
CA GLU A 155 0.04 -21.00 17.93
C GLU A 155 -0.32 -21.10 19.42
N THR A 156 -1.56 -21.47 19.77
CA THR A 156 -2.01 -21.59 21.16
C THR A 156 -1.42 -22.82 21.87
N ALA A 157 -1.30 -23.93 21.14
CA ALA A 157 -0.78 -25.19 21.67
C ALA A 157 0.71 -25.42 21.37
N GLY A 158 1.32 -24.60 20.52
CA GLY A 158 2.71 -24.76 20.07
C GLY A 158 2.92 -26.04 19.24
N LEU A 159 1.89 -26.48 18.52
CA LEU A 159 1.91 -27.71 17.73
C LEU A 159 2.05 -27.39 16.24
N SER A 160 2.77 -28.25 15.51
CA SER A 160 2.87 -28.21 14.05
C SER A 160 2.45 -29.55 13.43
N GLN A 161 1.81 -29.49 12.27
CA GLN A 161 1.38 -30.64 11.50
C GLN A 161 1.60 -30.40 10.01
N SER A 162 2.40 -31.25 9.37
CA SER A 162 2.57 -31.22 7.92
C SER A 162 1.43 -32.00 7.25
N TYR A 163 0.90 -31.45 6.16
CA TYR A 163 -0.14 -32.08 5.39
C TYR A 163 0.03 -31.80 3.90
N SER A 164 -0.29 -32.80 3.07
CA SER A 164 -0.23 -32.72 1.62
C SER A 164 -1.63 -32.92 1.04
N PRO A 165 -2.33 -31.83 0.68
CA PRO A 165 -3.69 -31.91 0.15
C PRO A 165 -3.76 -32.78 -1.12
N PRO A 166 -4.72 -33.72 -1.21
CA PRO A 166 -4.93 -34.52 -2.41
C PRO A 166 -5.12 -33.63 -3.65
N GLY A 167 -4.40 -33.94 -4.72
CA GLY A 167 -4.44 -33.15 -5.95
C GLY A 167 -3.88 -31.74 -5.82
N GLN A 168 -3.25 -31.39 -4.69
CA GLN A 168 -2.71 -30.06 -4.41
C GLN A 168 -3.78 -28.97 -4.51
N GLN A 169 -4.98 -29.26 -4.00
CA GLN A 169 -6.13 -28.36 -4.11
C GLN A 169 -6.77 -28.08 -2.75
N ALA A 170 -7.30 -26.86 -2.61
CA ALA A 170 -8.12 -26.46 -1.48
C ALA A 170 -9.25 -25.53 -1.96
N GLN A 171 -10.32 -25.43 -1.17
CA GLN A 171 -11.33 -24.38 -1.37
C GLN A 171 -10.90 -23.15 -0.59
N SER A 172 -11.07 -21.97 -1.18
CA SER A 172 -10.77 -20.70 -0.54
C SER A 172 -11.88 -19.69 -0.78
N VAL A 173 -12.16 -18.88 0.23
CA VAL A 173 -13.02 -17.71 0.13
C VAL A 173 -12.16 -16.56 -0.41
N VAL A 174 -12.55 -16.01 -1.56
CA VAL A 174 -11.76 -15.01 -2.31
C VAL A 174 -12.49 -13.67 -2.40
N THR A 175 -11.80 -12.64 -2.86
CA THR A 175 -12.43 -11.36 -3.15
C THR A 175 -13.19 -11.42 -4.46
N ILE A 176 -14.14 -10.52 -4.62
CA ILE A 176 -15.02 -10.47 -5.80
C ILE A 176 -14.29 -10.23 -7.12
N ASP A 177 -13.15 -9.57 -7.07
CA ASP A 177 -12.30 -9.30 -8.22
C ASP A 177 -11.39 -10.49 -8.57
N THR A 178 -11.36 -11.56 -7.78
CA THR A 178 -10.55 -12.74 -8.09
C THR A 178 -11.07 -13.47 -9.32
N GLN A 179 -10.16 -13.83 -10.22
CA GLN A 179 -10.44 -14.52 -11.48
C GLN A 179 -9.64 -15.81 -11.58
N LYS A 180 -10.10 -16.72 -12.45
CA LYS A 180 -9.35 -17.92 -12.80
C LYS A 180 -7.98 -17.55 -13.37
N GLY A 181 -6.93 -18.17 -12.83
CA GLY A 181 -5.55 -17.96 -13.23
C GLY A 181 -4.76 -17.01 -12.33
N ASP A 182 -5.45 -16.22 -11.48
CA ASP A 182 -4.79 -15.32 -10.53
C ASP A 182 -3.84 -16.09 -9.60
N GLN A 183 -2.72 -15.44 -9.28
CA GLN A 183 -1.89 -15.80 -8.14
C GLN A 183 -2.39 -15.06 -6.90
N ILE A 184 -2.54 -15.79 -5.81
CA ILE A 184 -3.08 -15.28 -4.55
C ILE A 184 -2.23 -15.78 -3.39
N GLU A 185 -2.30 -15.05 -2.28
CA GLU A 185 -1.78 -15.44 -0.99
C GLU A 185 -2.96 -15.76 -0.07
N VAL A 186 -2.93 -16.91 0.58
CA VAL A 186 -4.05 -17.39 1.41
C VAL A 186 -3.56 -17.86 2.78
N THR A 187 -4.42 -17.66 3.79
CA THR A 187 -4.36 -18.42 5.03
C THR A 187 -5.22 -19.67 4.85
N LEU A 188 -4.65 -20.85 5.05
CA LEU A 188 -5.39 -22.11 5.12
C LEU A 188 -5.66 -22.47 6.57
N ASN A 189 -6.92 -22.76 6.89
CA ASN A 189 -7.37 -23.30 8.16
C ASN A 189 -7.73 -24.78 7.99
N ALA A 190 -7.18 -25.62 8.87
CA ALA A 190 -7.42 -27.05 8.85
C ALA A 190 -7.80 -27.58 10.23
N GLY A 191 -8.78 -28.47 10.27
CA GLY A 191 -9.10 -29.29 11.45
C GLY A 191 -8.44 -30.66 11.32
N PHE A 192 -7.81 -31.14 12.39
CA PHE A 192 -7.21 -32.47 12.44
C PHE A 192 -7.75 -33.28 13.61
N GLN A 193 -8.05 -34.55 13.31
CA GLN A 193 -8.33 -35.59 14.28
C GLN A 193 -7.20 -36.62 14.20
N GLY A 194 -6.18 -36.44 15.06
CA GLY A 194 -4.90 -37.14 14.91
C GLY A 194 -4.19 -36.71 13.62
N GLN A 195 -3.89 -37.66 12.73
CA GLN A 195 -3.28 -37.37 11.43
C GLN A 195 -4.29 -37.13 10.30
N SER A 196 -5.57 -37.39 10.55
CA SER A 196 -6.62 -37.25 9.53
C SER A 196 -7.17 -35.84 9.53
N ILE A 197 -7.27 -35.24 8.34
CA ILE A 197 -7.91 -33.93 8.17
C ILE A 197 -9.43 -34.08 8.25
N THR A 198 -10.10 -33.19 8.97
CA THR A 198 -11.56 -33.13 9.10
C THR A 198 -12.16 -31.95 8.33
N SER A 199 -11.40 -30.86 8.19
CA SER A 199 -11.77 -29.69 7.41
C SER A 199 -10.54 -29.03 6.81
N LEU A 200 -10.69 -28.42 5.63
CA LEU A 200 -9.68 -27.58 4.99
C LEU A 200 -10.39 -26.44 4.27
N SER A 201 -10.08 -25.21 4.64
CA SER A 201 -10.63 -24.02 4.00
C SER A 201 -9.60 -22.91 3.97
N GLY A 202 -9.57 -22.15 2.87
CA GLY A 202 -8.72 -21.00 2.69
C GLY A 202 -9.48 -19.68 2.83
N ILE A 203 -8.75 -18.65 3.24
CA ILE A 203 -9.20 -17.26 3.18
C ILE A 203 -8.11 -16.49 2.45
N ILE A 204 -8.48 -15.71 1.44
CA ILE A 204 -7.53 -14.84 0.74
C ILE A 204 -6.99 -13.76 1.68
N GLU A 205 -5.67 -13.61 1.70
CA GLU A 205 -4.99 -12.48 2.34
C GLU A 205 -4.78 -11.37 1.30
N ARG A 206 -4.30 -11.76 0.12
CA ARG A 206 -4.00 -10.83 -0.98
C ARG A 206 -4.13 -11.50 -2.34
N ASN A 207 -4.63 -10.76 -3.33
CA ASN A 207 -4.57 -11.16 -4.72
C ASN A 207 -3.29 -10.58 -5.35
N LEU A 208 -2.25 -11.39 -5.54
CA LEU A 208 -0.95 -10.94 -6.04
C LEU A 208 -1.03 -10.45 -7.49
N THR A 209 -2.00 -10.96 -8.26
CA THR A 209 -2.21 -10.59 -9.67
C THR A 209 -2.95 -9.26 -9.84
N SER A 210 -3.96 -8.96 -9.00
CA SER A 210 -4.76 -7.73 -9.11
C SER A 210 -4.31 -6.61 -8.15
N SER A 211 -3.55 -6.92 -7.11
CA SER A 211 -3.11 -5.90 -6.14
C SER A 211 -2.02 -5.01 -6.73
N PRO A 212 -2.17 -3.68 -6.72
CA PRO A 212 -1.11 -2.75 -7.11
C PRO A 212 0.17 -3.00 -6.31
N GLN A 213 1.30 -3.03 -7.00
CA GLN A 213 2.64 -3.10 -6.44
C GLN A 213 3.47 -1.95 -6.97
N VAL A 214 4.51 -1.57 -6.22
CA VAL A 214 5.51 -0.61 -6.65
C VAL A 214 6.72 -1.38 -7.15
N PHE A 215 7.15 -1.08 -8.38
CA PHE A 215 8.35 -1.63 -8.99
C PHE A 215 9.34 -0.52 -9.29
N PHE A 216 10.62 -0.84 -9.18
CA PHE A 216 11.71 0.02 -9.62
C PHE A 216 12.47 -0.72 -10.70
N VAL A 217 12.56 -0.12 -11.89
CA VAL A 217 13.22 -0.72 -13.05
C VAL A 217 14.21 0.30 -13.60
N THR A 218 15.38 -0.16 -14.02
CA THR A 218 16.32 0.64 -14.80
C THR A 218 16.54 -0.06 -16.13
N ASP A 219 16.23 0.60 -17.24
CA ASP A 219 16.32 0.00 -18.57
C ASP A 219 16.60 1.06 -19.65
N SER A 220 17.08 0.62 -20.80
CA SER A 220 17.43 1.46 -21.95
C SER A 220 16.26 1.60 -22.90
N PHE A 221 15.94 2.84 -23.27
CA PHE A 221 14.84 3.17 -24.18
C PHE A 221 15.32 4.10 -25.29
N LYS A 222 14.62 4.08 -26.43
CA LYS A 222 14.82 5.05 -27.51
C LYS A 222 13.86 6.21 -27.37
N VAL A 223 14.38 7.42 -27.52
CA VAL A 223 13.57 8.65 -27.58
C VAL A 223 12.74 8.65 -28.87
N ALA A 224 11.42 8.58 -28.74
CA ALA A 224 10.49 8.57 -29.87
C ALA A 224 10.03 9.98 -30.27
N GLY A 225 9.98 10.92 -29.33
CA GLY A 225 9.58 12.30 -29.57
C GLY A 225 10.09 13.25 -28.49
N MET A 226 10.34 14.50 -28.87
CA MET A 226 10.66 15.58 -27.93
C MET A 226 9.39 16.35 -27.61
N GLU A 227 9.09 16.54 -26.33
CA GLU A 227 7.92 17.30 -25.89
C GLU A 227 8.35 18.70 -25.42
N ASN A 228 7.36 19.60 -25.33
CA ASN A 228 7.56 20.99 -24.88
C ASN A 228 7.55 21.14 -23.35
N GLY A 229 7.49 20.04 -22.61
CA GLY A 229 7.55 20.01 -21.15
C GLY A 229 8.98 19.92 -20.64
N PHE A 230 9.26 20.59 -19.53
CA PHE A 230 10.55 20.57 -18.83
C PHE A 230 10.32 20.37 -17.34
N MET A 231 11.22 19.63 -16.70
CA MET A 231 11.30 19.54 -15.25
C MET A 231 12.48 20.38 -14.77
N VAL A 232 12.23 21.25 -13.81
CA VAL A 232 13.25 22.11 -13.18
C VAL A 232 13.44 21.65 -11.75
N GLN A 233 14.70 21.45 -11.36
CA GLN A 233 15.08 21.04 -10.02
C GLN A 233 16.24 21.89 -9.52
N GLY A 234 16.21 22.27 -8.25
CA GLY A 234 17.30 22.96 -7.59
C GLY A 234 17.27 22.65 -6.11
N SER A 235 18.41 22.73 -5.43
CA SER A 235 18.43 22.59 -3.98
C SER A 235 19.38 23.59 -3.36
N ALA A 236 19.02 24.09 -2.18
CA ALA A 236 19.83 25.03 -1.44
C ALA A 236 19.67 24.84 0.07
N PRO A 237 20.68 25.20 0.88
CA PRO A 237 20.52 25.38 2.32
C PRO A 237 19.38 26.35 2.65
N ALA A 238 18.78 26.20 3.82
CA ALA A 238 17.70 27.06 4.32
C ALA A 238 18.03 28.56 4.25
N SER A 239 19.27 28.96 4.55
CA SER A 239 19.75 30.35 4.45
C SER A 239 19.65 30.94 3.04
N LYS A 240 19.62 30.08 1.99
CA LYS A 240 19.47 30.48 0.58
C LYS A 240 18.07 30.23 0.03
N ARG A 241 17.07 29.90 0.85
CA ARG A 241 15.69 29.67 0.40
C ARG A 241 15.13 30.84 -0.41
N ALA A 242 15.38 32.07 0.00
CA ALA A 242 14.93 33.25 -0.74
C ALA A 242 15.43 33.27 -2.20
N GLY A 243 16.60 32.68 -2.47
CA GLY A 243 17.09 32.47 -3.83
C GLY A 243 16.26 31.45 -4.62
N LEU A 244 15.81 30.35 -3.99
CA LEU A 244 14.92 29.37 -4.64
C LEU A 244 13.58 30.02 -5.01
N GLU A 245 13.02 30.83 -4.11
CA GLU A 245 11.77 31.58 -4.34
C GLU A 245 11.95 32.64 -5.43
N ALA A 246 13.10 33.33 -5.47
CA ALA A 246 13.42 34.29 -6.53
C ALA A 246 13.54 33.58 -7.90
N ALA A 247 14.24 32.45 -7.97
CA ALA A 247 14.33 31.64 -9.18
C ALA A 247 12.96 31.15 -9.65
N LYS A 248 12.12 30.66 -8.73
CA LYS A 248 10.72 30.30 -8.99
C LYS A 248 9.95 31.47 -9.60
N ALA A 249 10.01 32.65 -8.98
CA ALA A 249 9.30 33.84 -9.43
C ALA A 249 9.72 34.26 -10.85
N VAL A 250 11.02 34.21 -11.18
CA VAL A 250 11.51 34.49 -12.54
C VAL A 250 10.88 33.53 -13.55
N LEU A 251 10.90 32.24 -13.27
CA LEU A 251 10.37 31.21 -14.18
C LEU A 251 8.84 31.27 -14.33
N GLU A 252 8.11 31.60 -13.27
CA GLU A 252 6.64 31.72 -13.29
C GLU A 252 6.13 33.05 -13.85
N SER A 253 6.95 34.11 -13.86
CA SER A 253 6.55 35.44 -14.32
C SER A 253 6.44 35.60 -15.84
N SER A 254 6.98 34.65 -16.61
CA SER A 254 7.01 34.71 -18.06
C SER A 254 5.68 34.26 -18.66
N ALA A 255 5.10 35.08 -19.54
CA ALA A 255 3.87 34.77 -20.26
C ALA A 255 4.03 33.68 -21.33
N ASP A 256 5.28 33.33 -21.69
CA ASP A 256 5.57 32.34 -22.73
C ASP A 256 5.55 30.89 -22.22
N TYR A 257 5.31 30.68 -20.92
CA TYR A 257 5.32 29.36 -20.29
C TYR A 257 4.10 29.15 -19.39
N ASN A 258 3.76 27.88 -19.20
CA ASN A 258 2.91 27.44 -18.09
C ASN A 258 3.79 26.71 -17.07
N ALA A 259 4.10 27.38 -15.96
CA ALA A 259 5.00 26.85 -14.93
C ALA A 259 4.23 26.50 -13.64
N SER A 260 4.52 25.33 -13.08
CA SER A 260 4.02 24.87 -11.78
C SER A 260 5.20 24.42 -10.95
N LEU A 261 5.80 25.34 -10.19
CA LEU A 261 6.98 25.11 -9.38
C LEU A 261 6.64 25.20 -7.88
N GLY A 262 7.32 24.41 -7.06
CA GLY A 262 7.19 24.45 -5.61
C GLY A 262 8.55 24.52 -4.94
N VAL A 263 8.64 25.29 -3.84
CA VAL A 263 9.77 25.26 -2.92
C VAL A 263 9.33 24.56 -1.64
N ALA A 264 10.01 23.48 -1.28
CA ALA A 264 9.66 22.67 -0.11
C ALA A 264 10.91 22.24 0.67
N ALA A 265 10.77 22.09 1.99
CA ALA A 265 11.82 21.57 2.85
C ALA A 265 12.06 20.08 2.58
N MET A 266 13.33 19.67 2.45
CA MET A 266 13.76 18.26 2.34
C MET A 266 14.13 17.65 3.70
N GLY A 267 14.09 18.45 4.77
CA GLY A 267 14.41 18.04 6.14
C GLY A 267 14.06 19.16 7.13
N GLY A 268 13.93 18.82 8.42
CA GLY A 268 13.39 19.74 9.43
C GLY A 268 14.39 20.31 10.44
N GLU A 269 15.65 19.84 10.44
CA GLU A 269 16.62 20.17 11.49
C GLU A 269 17.95 20.66 10.92
N ALA A 270 18.52 21.68 11.56
CA ALA A 270 19.94 22.01 11.43
C ALA A 270 20.76 21.22 12.44
N LYS A 271 22.01 20.94 12.12
CA LYS A 271 22.95 20.32 13.04
C LYS A 271 24.15 21.23 13.26
N ILE A 272 24.43 21.55 14.51
CA ILE A 272 25.62 22.29 14.93
C ILE A 272 26.61 21.28 15.50
N LEU A 273 27.78 21.16 14.87
CA LEU A 273 28.85 20.26 15.32
C LEU A 273 29.80 21.00 16.25
N LEU A 274 30.04 20.43 17.43
CA LEU A 274 30.95 20.94 18.45
C LEU A 274 32.36 20.37 18.28
N ALA A 275 33.38 21.19 18.51
CA ALA A 275 34.78 20.76 18.34
C ALA A 275 35.26 19.83 19.46
N GLU A 276 34.83 20.08 20.69
CA GLU A 276 35.24 19.34 21.87
C GLU A 276 34.01 18.97 22.71
N PRO A 277 33.25 17.94 22.32
CA PRO A 277 32.01 17.56 23.01
C PRO A 277 32.22 17.23 24.50
N GLY A 278 33.41 16.74 24.86
CA GLY A 278 33.77 16.43 26.25
C GLY A 278 33.89 17.65 27.18
N LYS A 279 33.97 18.88 26.64
CA LYS A 279 33.91 20.12 27.42
C LYS A 279 32.49 20.65 27.59
N ALA A 280 31.52 20.11 26.84
CA ALA A 280 30.16 20.60 26.86
C ALA A 280 29.36 20.01 28.03
N ASN A 281 28.68 20.88 28.78
CA ASN A 281 27.71 20.47 29.78
C ASN A 281 26.30 20.50 29.18
N LYS A 282 25.56 19.39 29.29
CA LYS A 282 24.20 19.29 28.73
C LYS A 282 23.21 20.26 29.37
N GLY A 283 23.36 20.57 30.67
CA GLY A 283 22.50 21.52 31.39
C GLY A 283 22.69 22.96 30.90
N ASP A 284 23.94 23.36 30.66
CA ASP A 284 24.26 24.70 30.15
C ASP A 284 23.77 24.86 28.71
N LEU A 285 23.98 23.85 27.86
CA LEU A 285 23.45 23.83 26.50
C LEU A 285 21.91 23.84 26.49
N ASN A 286 21.24 23.08 27.35
CA ASN A 286 19.79 23.14 27.49
C ASN A 286 19.31 24.55 27.84
N SER A 287 19.98 25.20 28.78
CA SER A 287 19.65 26.57 29.22
C SER A 287 19.87 27.57 28.08
N ALA A 288 20.96 27.44 27.33
CA ALA A 288 21.24 28.28 26.17
C ALA A 288 20.20 28.07 25.06
N MET A 289 19.84 26.82 24.73
CA MET A 289 18.85 26.51 23.69
C MET A 289 17.44 26.96 24.06
N ALA A 290 17.05 26.88 25.34
CA ALA A 290 15.75 27.35 25.81
C ALA A 290 15.54 28.86 25.63
N LEU A 291 16.64 29.64 25.51
CA LEU A 291 16.59 31.09 25.30
C LEU A 291 16.61 31.49 23.83
N VAL A 292 16.79 30.55 22.90
CA VAL A 292 16.87 30.86 21.47
C VAL A 292 15.46 31.18 20.94
N PRO A 293 15.23 32.41 20.45
CA PRO A 293 13.91 32.79 19.93
C PRO A 293 13.56 31.98 18.68
N GLY A 294 12.31 31.55 18.58
CA GLY A 294 11.78 30.89 17.38
C GLY A 294 12.23 29.43 17.19
N LEU A 295 12.78 28.78 18.22
CA LEU A 295 12.96 27.32 18.20
C LEU A 295 11.63 26.60 18.49
N LYS A 296 11.33 25.60 17.67
CA LYS A 296 10.26 24.62 17.91
C LYS A 296 10.74 23.51 18.83
N SER A 297 11.94 23.00 18.55
CA SER A 297 12.55 21.91 19.29
C SER A 297 14.06 21.92 19.10
N TYR A 298 14.76 21.28 20.03
CA TYR A 298 16.19 21.01 19.91
C TYR A 298 16.52 19.66 20.54
N ASN A 299 17.61 19.06 20.10
CA ASN A 299 18.14 17.82 20.66
C ASN A 299 19.66 17.93 20.80
N ILE A 300 20.20 17.46 21.91
CA ILE A 300 21.64 17.53 22.21
C ILE A 300 22.17 16.12 22.37
N ASP A 301 23.01 15.71 21.43
CA ASP A 301 23.74 14.44 21.43
C ASP A 301 25.23 14.71 21.63
N LEU A 302 25.65 14.74 22.91
CA LEU A 302 27.05 14.98 23.27
C LEU A 302 28.00 13.84 22.89
N ASN A 303 27.48 12.62 22.70
CA ASN A 303 28.31 11.49 22.26
C ASN A 303 28.79 11.69 20.82
N LYS A 304 27.98 12.38 20.01
CA LYS A 304 28.31 12.75 18.63
C LYS A 304 28.78 14.20 18.48
N GLY A 305 28.70 15.00 19.54
CA GLY A 305 28.99 16.43 19.48
C GLY A 305 28.00 17.22 18.65
N ILE A 306 26.73 16.80 18.60
CA ILE A 306 25.72 17.42 17.72
C ILE A 306 24.64 18.09 18.57
N VAL A 307 24.35 19.34 18.24
CA VAL A 307 23.13 20.04 18.66
C VAL A 307 22.22 20.17 17.44
N SER A 308 21.13 19.42 17.42
CA SER A 308 20.08 19.55 16.40
C SER A 308 19.08 20.62 16.81
N ILE A 309 18.69 21.50 15.90
CA ILE A 309 17.66 22.52 16.13
C ILE A 309 16.62 22.51 15.02
N ALA A 310 15.35 22.71 15.39
CA ALA A 310 14.25 22.94 14.47
C ALA A 310 13.63 24.30 14.77
N ALA A 311 13.49 25.14 13.74
CA ALA A 311 12.81 26.43 13.87
C ALA A 311 11.28 26.24 13.85
N GLN A 312 10.57 27.15 14.51
CA GLN A 312 9.10 27.21 14.53
C GLN A 312 8.55 27.75 13.21
N ASP A 313 9.25 28.70 12.61
CA ASP A 313 8.96 29.29 11.31
C ASP A 313 10.21 29.22 10.44
N GLU A 314 10.03 28.76 9.21
CA GLU A 314 11.06 28.64 8.19
C GLU A 314 11.69 30.00 7.83
N ASN A 315 10.94 31.11 7.96
CA ASN A 315 11.43 32.46 7.72
C ASN A 315 12.36 32.96 8.83
N ASN A 316 12.18 32.49 10.06
CA ASN A 316 12.99 32.86 11.22
C ASN A 316 14.21 31.95 11.42
N TYR A 317 14.37 30.94 10.56
CA TYR A 317 15.43 29.95 10.67
C TYR A 317 16.85 30.57 10.74
N PRO A 318 17.25 31.52 9.87
CA PRO A 318 18.60 32.09 9.94
C PRO A 318 18.88 32.80 11.27
N ALA A 319 17.88 33.49 11.83
CA ALA A 319 17.99 34.18 13.11
C ALA A 319 18.06 33.21 14.29
N ALA A 320 17.25 32.14 14.26
CA ALA A 320 17.26 31.09 15.28
C ALA A 320 18.60 30.33 15.28
N LEU A 321 19.11 29.96 14.09
CA LEU A 321 20.41 29.30 13.95
C LEU A 321 21.55 30.18 14.46
N GLN A 322 21.58 31.46 14.08
CA GLN A 322 22.61 32.38 14.54
C GLN A 322 22.56 32.56 16.06
N SER A 323 21.36 32.69 16.63
CA SER A 323 21.17 32.81 18.08
C SER A 323 21.60 31.55 18.83
N ALA A 324 21.28 30.37 18.30
CA ALA A 324 21.74 29.10 18.87
C ALA A 324 23.26 28.97 18.82
N LYS A 325 23.88 29.28 17.68
CA LYS A 325 25.34 29.28 17.52
C LYS A 325 26.00 30.24 18.52
N SER A 326 25.54 31.48 18.60
CA SER A 326 26.08 32.48 19.54
C SER A 326 25.87 32.06 20.99
N GLY A 327 24.75 31.41 21.33
CA GLY A 327 24.51 30.86 22.67
C GLY A 327 25.50 29.76 23.04
N ILE A 328 25.84 28.87 22.10
CA ILE A 328 26.86 27.83 22.29
C ILE A 328 28.26 28.45 22.47
N GLU A 329 28.62 29.40 21.62
CA GLU A 329 29.93 30.07 21.66
C GLU A 329 30.12 30.90 22.93
N ALA A 330 29.04 31.49 23.47
CA ALA A 330 29.06 32.21 24.74
C ALA A 330 29.37 31.31 25.96
N LEU A 331 29.14 30.00 25.84
CA LEU A 331 29.55 29.00 26.83
C LEU A 331 31.04 28.60 26.70
N GLY A 332 31.78 29.22 25.78
CA GLY A 332 33.17 28.87 25.50
C GLY A 332 33.34 27.60 24.67
N LEU A 333 32.28 27.10 24.03
CA LEU A 333 32.30 25.92 23.18
C LEU A 333 32.52 26.33 21.72
N ALA A 334 33.52 25.74 21.06
CA ALA A 334 33.80 26.03 19.66
C ALA A 334 32.89 25.20 18.72
N VAL A 335 32.34 25.86 17.70
CA VAL A 335 31.54 25.24 16.65
C VAL A 335 32.44 24.92 15.44
N VAL A 336 32.44 23.66 15.01
CA VAL A 336 33.22 23.17 13.85
C VAL A 336 32.50 23.51 12.54
N SER A 337 31.23 23.15 12.46
CA SER A 337 30.42 23.32 11.26
C SER A 337 28.94 23.38 11.62
N VAL A 338 28.17 23.89 10.66
CA VAL A 338 26.72 23.87 10.70
C VAL A 338 26.22 23.19 9.43
N GLU A 339 25.43 22.13 9.59
CA GLU A 339 24.68 21.51 8.52
C GLU A 339 23.26 22.05 8.54
N GLU A 340 22.90 22.87 7.55
CA GLU A 340 21.55 23.39 7.42
C GLU A 340 20.59 22.37 6.79
N PRO A 341 19.28 22.40 7.12
CA PRO A 341 18.29 21.67 6.34
C PRO A 341 18.26 22.23 4.92
N LYS A 342 18.02 21.34 3.96
CA LYS A 342 17.93 21.70 2.54
C LYS A 342 16.48 21.99 2.16
N TYR A 343 16.31 22.92 1.24
CA TYR A 343 15.08 23.16 0.50
C TYR A 343 15.30 22.75 -0.95
N ALA A 344 14.26 22.22 -1.57
CA ALA A 344 14.23 21.90 -2.98
C ALA A 344 13.24 22.81 -3.70
N LEU A 345 13.68 23.38 -4.83
CA LEU A 345 12.80 23.85 -5.89
C LEU A 345 12.56 22.65 -6.82
N SER A 346 11.30 22.31 -7.08
CA SER A 346 10.96 21.29 -8.06
C SER A 346 9.63 21.59 -8.73
N GLY A 347 9.50 21.25 -10.00
CA GLY A 347 8.23 21.28 -10.71
C GLY A 347 8.41 21.21 -12.22
N THR A 348 7.34 21.53 -12.94
CA THR A 348 7.29 21.41 -14.40
C THR A 348 7.01 22.75 -15.07
N VAL A 349 7.56 22.93 -16.27
CA VAL A 349 7.35 24.09 -17.14
C VAL A 349 7.00 23.60 -18.53
N GLU A 350 5.88 24.05 -19.07
CA GLU A 350 5.46 23.77 -20.46
C GLU A 350 5.65 25.03 -21.31
N LEU A 351 6.32 24.90 -22.45
CA LEU A 351 6.54 26.02 -23.37
C LEU A 351 5.27 26.27 -24.21
N LEU A 352 4.76 27.51 -24.20
CA LEU A 352 3.60 27.92 -24.99
C LEU A 352 4.02 28.53 -26.33
N SER A 353 4.94 29.50 -26.28
CA SER A 353 5.37 30.30 -27.44
C SER A 353 6.89 30.48 -27.55
N SER A 354 7.65 30.10 -26.50
CA SER A 354 9.10 30.26 -26.45
C SER A 354 9.84 29.05 -27.05
N THR A 355 11.13 29.23 -27.36
CA THR A 355 12.01 28.14 -27.80
C THR A 355 12.69 27.46 -26.63
N LYS A 356 13.12 26.22 -26.83
CA LYS A 356 13.96 25.48 -25.87
C LYS A 356 15.18 26.30 -25.45
N GLU A 357 15.88 26.90 -26.40
CA GLU A 357 17.09 27.70 -26.14
C GLU A 357 16.77 28.96 -25.31
N GLY A 358 15.64 29.61 -25.59
CA GLY A 358 15.17 30.76 -24.81
C GLY A 358 14.86 30.39 -23.36
N PHE A 359 14.17 29.26 -23.15
CA PHE A 359 13.89 28.74 -21.81
C PHE A 359 15.16 28.34 -21.04
N LEU A 360 16.10 27.66 -21.70
CA LEU A 360 17.37 27.28 -21.07
C LEU A 360 18.19 28.52 -20.70
N ALA A 361 18.22 29.55 -21.54
CA ALA A 361 18.89 30.81 -21.24
C ALA A 361 18.26 31.53 -20.04
N LEU A 362 16.93 31.57 -19.95
CA LEU A 362 16.23 32.13 -18.80
C LEU A 362 16.56 31.35 -17.51
N THR A 363 16.59 30.02 -17.58
CA THR A 363 16.91 29.18 -16.42
C THR A 363 18.35 29.36 -15.97
N SER A 364 19.30 29.46 -16.90
CA SER A 364 20.69 29.79 -16.59
C SER A 364 20.82 31.17 -15.94
N LYS A 365 20.08 32.18 -16.43
CA LYS A 365 20.02 33.50 -15.81
C LYS A 365 19.45 33.43 -14.40
N ALA A 366 18.32 32.75 -14.20
CA ALA A 366 17.72 32.58 -12.88
C ALA A 366 18.68 31.90 -11.90
N SER A 367 19.39 30.85 -12.36
CA SER A 367 20.42 30.14 -11.59
C SER A 367 21.58 31.05 -11.16
N LEU A 368 22.06 31.91 -12.08
CA LEU A 368 23.12 32.89 -11.82
C LEU A 368 22.66 33.97 -10.83
N ASP A 369 21.50 34.56 -11.06
CA ASP A 369 20.95 35.65 -10.26
C ASP A 369 20.63 35.18 -8.82
N SER A 370 20.18 33.94 -8.65
CA SER A 370 19.89 33.36 -7.33
C SER A 370 21.11 32.72 -6.65
N GLY A 371 22.20 32.48 -7.38
CA GLY A 371 23.37 31.75 -6.89
C GLY A 371 23.07 30.30 -6.49
N ILE A 372 22.12 29.66 -7.19
CA ILE A 372 21.66 28.28 -6.95
C ILE A 372 21.71 27.53 -8.27
N GLU A 373 22.34 26.36 -8.27
CA GLU A 373 22.38 25.50 -9.44
C GLU A 373 20.98 24.92 -9.73
N LEU A 374 20.49 25.18 -10.95
CA LEU A 374 19.24 24.63 -11.45
C LEU A 374 19.53 23.57 -12.51
N SER A 375 19.03 22.35 -12.27
CA SER A 375 19.03 21.26 -13.23
C SER A 375 17.73 21.28 -14.03
N VAL A 376 17.85 21.10 -15.34
CA VAL A 376 16.72 21.04 -16.27
C VAL A 376 16.74 19.71 -16.99
N LYS A 377 15.60 19.03 -17.01
CA LYS A 377 15.36 17.85 -17.84
C LYS A 377 14.21 18.13 -18.80
N GLN A 378 14.32 17.70 -20.04
CA GLN A 378 13.28 17.81 -21.05
C GLN A 378 12.38 16.57 -21.02
N SER A 379 11.07 16.78 -21.15
CA SER A 379 10.10 15.71 -21.34
C SER A 379 10.23 15.12 -22.74
N VAL A 380 10.24 13.80 -22.83
CA VAL A 380 10.30 13.04 -24.07
C VAL A 380 9.25 11.95 -24.07
N ARG A 381 8.79 11.58 -25.26
CA ARG A 381 7.94 10.41 -25.47
C ARG A 381 8.81 9.20 -25.73
N ILE A 382 8.53 8.12 -25.00
CA ILE A 382 9.10 6.79 -25.21
C ILE A 382 8.00 5.87 -25.71
N ASP A 383 8.20 5.21 -26.85
CA ASP A 383 7.22 4.26 -27.38
C ASP A 383 7.51 2.86 -26.80
N ALA A 384 6.54 2.31 -26.06
CA ALA A 384 6.60 0.98 -25.45
C ALA A 384 5.20 0.43 -25.22
N ASN A 385 4.98 -0.85 -25.51
CA ASN A 385 3.70 -1.53 -25.23
C ASN A 385 3.66 -2.17 -23.85
N SER A 386 4.82 -2.43 -23.26
CA SER A 386 4.97 -3.04 -21.94
C SER A 386 6.34 -2.71 -21.35
N ILE A 387 6.45 -2.73 -20.02
CA ILE A 387 7.74 -2.71 -19.32
C ILE A 387 7.96 -4.05 -18.63
N PHE A 388 9.13 -4.63 -18.83
CA PHE A 388 9.54 -5.86 -18.17
C PHE A 388 10.14 -5.55 -16.79
N VAL A 389 9.73 -6.28 -15.77
CA VAL A 389 10.25 -6.19 -14.40
C VAL A 389 11.08 -7.46 -14.14
N PRO A 390 12.43 -7.39 -14.21
CA PRO A 390 13.29 -8.58 -14.12
C PRO A 390 13.11 -9.37 -12.83
N ASP A 391 13.06 -8.68 -11.69
CA ASP A 391 13.01 -9.30 -10.36
C ASP A 391 11.79 -10.20 -10.14
N GLN A 392 10.69 -9.88 -10.81
CA GLN A 392 9.46 -10.68 -10.74
C GLN A 392 9.20 -11.50 -12.00
N ASN A 393 10.04 -11.36 -13.02
CA ASN A 393 9.87 -11.99 -14.33
C ASN A 393 8.45 -11.76 -14.91
N ILE A 394 7.98 -10.51 -14.84
CA ILE A 394 6.66 -10.12 -15.36
C ILE A 394 6.80 -8.99 -16.39
N ALA A 395 5.93 -9.00 -17.39
CA ALA A 395 5.77 -7.87 -18.31
C ALA A 395 4.46 -7.14 -17.97
N LEU A 396 4.56 -5.86 -17.64
CA LEU A 396 3.41 -5.02 -17.32
C LEU A 396 2.99 -4.27 -18.58
N PRO A 397 1.77 -4.50 -19.13
CA PRO A 397 1.30 -3.73 -20.28
C PRO A 397 1.10 -2.26 -19.93
N LEU A 398 1.34 -1.38 -20.90
CA LEU A 398 0.93 0.03 -20.83
C LEU A 398 -0.39 0.21 -21.59
N GLU A 399 -1.29 1.04 -21.04
CA GLU A 399 -2.58 1.34 -21.69
C GLU A 399 -2.39 2.16 -22.99
N GLY A 400 -1.39 3.03 -23.03
CA GLY A 400 -0.91 3.70 -24.24
C GLY A 400 0.40 3.08 -24.71
N SER A 401 0.60 2.93 -26.01
CA SER A 401 1.87 2.46 -26.60
C SER A 401 3.05 3.42 -26.40
N SER A 402 2.96 4.36 -25.45
CA SER A 402 4.01 5.30 -25.11
C SER A 402 3.85 5.85 -23.70
N PHE A 403 4.94 6.33 -23.11
CA PHE A 403 4.94 7.05 -21.84
C PHE A 403 5.88 8.27 -21.86
N PRO A 404 5.61 9.29 -21.02
CA PRO A 404 6.52 10.42 -20.86
C PRO A 404 7.68 10.07 -19.93
N ALA A 405 8.88 10.53 -20.27
CA ALA A 405 10.07 10.47 -19.42
C ALA A 405 10.78 11.83 -19.39
N TYR A 406 11.57 12.10 -18.35
CA TYR A 406 12.40 13.30 -18.25
C TYR A 406 13.88 12.96 -18.43
N VAL A 407 14.51 13.50 -19.48
CA VAL A 407 15.91 13.25 -19.86
C VAL A 407 16.71 14.55 -19.95
N GLY A 408 18.02 14.46 -20.01
CA GLY A 408 18.92 15.59 -20.21
C GLY A 408 18.57 16.38 -21.47
N THR A 409 18.79 17.69 -21.43
CA THR A 409 18.39 18.61 -22.50
C THR A 409 19.25 18.49 -23.76
N SER A 410 20.31 17.68 -23.76
CA SER A 410 21.17 17.44 -24.92
C SER A 410 20.64 16.36 -25.87
N HIS A 411 19.69 15.52 -25.43
CA HIS A 411 19.16 14.40 -26.23
C HIS A 411 18.26 14.86 -27.39
N ALA A 412 18.19 14.03 -28.42
CA ALA A 412 17.36 14.17 -29.61
C ALA A 412 16.55 12.89 -29.89
N VAL A 413 15.63 12.98 -30.86
CA VAL A 413 14.85 11.81 -31.31
C VAL A 413 15.78 10.74 -31.88
N GLY A 414 15.61 9.51 -31.43
CA GLY A 414 16.41 8.34 -31.82
C GLY A 414 17.56 8.00 -30.85
N ASP A 415 17.91 8.91 -29.93
CA ASP A 415 18.94 8.66 -28.92
C ASP A 415 18.51 7.56 -27.95
N ASP A 416 19.50 6.77 -27.51
CA ASP A 416 19.34 5.78 -26.46
C ASP A 416 19.54 6.44 -25.09
N VAL A 417 18.54 6.31 -24.21
CA VAL A 417 18.54 6.88 -22.87
C VAL A 417 18.33 5.78 -21.83
N ASN A 418 19.11 5.82 -20.76
CA ASN A 418 18.93 4.90 -19.64
C ASN A 418 17.99 5.54 -18.62
N LEU A 419 16.81 4.95 -18.44
CA LEU A 419 15.76 5.49 -17.59
C LEU A 419 15.66 4.68 -16.30
N SER A 420 15.50 5.38 -15.19
CA SER A 420 15.01 4.83 -13.93
C SER A 420 13.50 5.07 -13.83
N LEU A 421 12.75 4.00 -13.63
CA LEU A 421 11.30 3.96 -13.67
C LEU A 421 10.79 3.55 -12.29
N MET A 422 9.87 4.35 -11.74
CA MET A 422 9.00 3.94 -10.64
C MET A 422 7.63 3.63 -11.22
N ILE A 423 7.23 2.37 -11.10
CA ILE A 423 6.00 1.83 -11.70
C ILE A 423 5.05 1.44 -10.58
N VAL A 424 3.82 1.94 -10.61
CA VAL A 424 2.72 1.38 -9.82
C VAL A 424 1.81 0.62 -10.76
N GLY A 425 1.66 -0.68 -10.54
CA GLY A 425 0.87 -1.52 -11.45
C GLY A 425 0.62 -2.91 -10.90
N ASN A 426 -0.06 -3.74 -11.69
CA ASN A 426 -0.27 -5.14 -11.40
C ASN A 426 -0.35 -5.95 -12.70
N ALA A 427 -0.22 -7.27 -12.61
CA ALA A 427 -0.17 -8.13 -13.78
C ALA A 427 -1.48 -8.17 -14.60
N ARG A 428 -2.62 -7.80 -14.00
CA ARG A 428 -3.92 -7.80 -14.67
C ARG A 428 -4.17 -6.54 -15.48
N THR A 429 -4.09 -5.38 -14.84
CA THR A 429 -4.43 -4.09 -15.46
C THR A 429 -3.20 -3.39 -16.04
N GLY A 430 -2.01 -3.94 -15.80
CA GLY A 430 -0.75 -3.35 -16.23
C GLY A 430 -0.33 -2.17 -15.39
N ILE A 431 0.30 -1.20 -16.04
CA ILE A 431 0.84 0.00 -15.42
C ILE A 431 -0.29 1.00 -15.18
N MET A 432 -0.49 1.37 -13.92
CA MET A 432 -1.48 2.35 -13.48
C MET A 432 -0.86 3.74 -13.32
N GLN A 433 0.40 3.79 -12.88
CA GLN A 433 1.17 5.02 -12.76
C GLN A 433 2.62 4.73 -13.13
N LEU A 434 3.22 5.64 -13.87
CA LEU A 434 4.61 5.54 -14.29
C LEU A 434 5.29 6.89 -14.08
N GLN A 435 6.44 6.87 -13.41
CA GLN A 435 7.38 7.98 -13.41
C GLN A 435 8.68 7.49 -14.00
N ALA A 436 9.17 8.16 -15.02
CA ALA A 436 10.41 7.79 -15.70
C ALA A 436 11.33 9.01 -15.78
N MET A 437 12.58 8.82 -15.37
CA MET A 437 13.59 9.85 -15.40
C MET A 437 14.94 9.24 -15.77
N GLU A 438 15.76 9.95 -16.54
CA GLU A 438 17.11 9.50 -16.85
C GLU A 438 17.91 9.24 -15.58
N ALA A 439 18.51 8.04 -15.52
CA ALA A 439 19.35 7.61 -14.43
C ALA A 439 20.58 8.53 -14.31
N ALA A 440 21.02 8.80 -13.08
CA ALA A 440 22.26 9.55 -12.90
C ALA A 440 23.43 8.77 -13.52
N ALA A 441 24.30 9.46 -14.25
CA ALA A 441 25.50 8.84 -14.80
C ALA A 441 26.35 8.25 -13.66
N GLY A 442 26.33 6.93 -13.49
CA GLY A 442 27.13 6.22 -12.47
C GLY A 442 26.41 5.17 -11.61
N SER A 443 25.13 4.86 -11.82
CA SER A 443 24.44 3.77 -11.10
C SER A 443 24.21 2.54 -12.00
N GLY A 444 25.30 1.93 -12.46
CA GLY A 444 25.32 0.63 -13.13
C GLY A 444 26.00 -0.41 -12.27
#